data_AF-A0A922HPP8-F1
#
_entry.id   AF-A0A922HPP8-F1
#
_cell.length_a   1.000
_cell.length_b   1.000
_cell.length_c   1.000
_cell.angle_alpha   90.00
_cell.angle_beta   90.00
_cell.angle_gamma   90.00
#
_symmetry.space_group_name_H-M   'P 1'
#
loop_
_entity.id
_entity.type
_entity.pdbx_description
1 polymer ?
#
loop_
_entity_poly.entity_id
_entity_poly.type
_entity_poly.pdbx_seq_one_letter_code
_entity_poly.pdbx_strand_id
1 'polypeptide(L)'
;MMTELMPMMKRFIWMNHWMKWPHILANKFHPKVLITSSHNSHRRTIRFCRELRDTITGSELRWRKKCPMKKLVKCANDRGYTDILVVNEDWSKPNGLLHIHLPNGPTAFYRLSSIRYCKEIKNRASYNNSHPEIIVNNMTTRLGHSIGRMLASLFHFEPQFRGRKVVTFHNQRDYIFFRHHLYEFKQSERVAIRELGPRFTMKLQSLQHGTFDSKHGEYEWKLQRHEQGVNRRKFFL
;
A
#
# COMPACT_ATOMS: atom_id res chain seq x y z
N MET A 1 -30.97 -7.48 -27.42
CA MET A 1 -29.64 -6.85 -27.27
C MET A 1 -29.53 -6.30 -25.84
N MET A 2 -28.44 -6.60 -25.13
CA MET A 2 -28.13 -6.30 -23.71
C MET A 2 -28.48 -7.36 -22.64
N THR A 3 -28.07 -8.63 -22.82
CA THR A 3 -28.04 -9.60 -21.69
C THR A 3 -26.93 -10.65 -21.82
N GLU A 4 -25.65 -10.27 -21.94
CA GLU A 4 -24.59 -11.31 -21.95
C GLU A 4 -23.15 -10.89 -21.54
N LEU A 5 -22.97 -9.88 -20.70
CA LEU A 5 -21.63 -9.48 -20.19
C LEU A 5 -21.51 -9.47 -18.66
N MET A 6 -22.32 -10.28 -17.98
CA MET A 6 -22.29 -10.43 -16.51
C MET A 6 -21.67 -11.73 -15.92
N PRO A 7 -21.10 -12.72 -16.66
CA PRO A 7 -20.44 -13.86 -15.98
C PRO A 7 -18.93 -13.73 -15.73
N MET A 8 -18.21 -12.75 -16.29
CA MET A 8 -16.73 -12.76 -16.24
C MET A 8 -16.11 -12.11 -14.99
N MET A 9 -16.86 -11.27 -14.26
CA MET A 9 -16.39 -10.62 -13.03
C MET A 9 -16.72 -11.39 -11.73
N LYS A 10 -17.44 -12.51 -11.81
CA LYS A 10 -17.86 -13.31 -10.63
C LYS A 10 -16.94 -14.48 -10.28
N ARG A 11 -15.80 -14.66 -10.97
CA ARG A 11 -14.86 -15.77 -10.68
C ARG A 11 -13.85 -15.51 -9.56
N PHE A 12 -13.88 -14.36 -8.90
CA PHE A 12 -12.84 -13.98 -7.92
C PHE A 12 -13.29 -13.82 -6.47
N ILE A 13 -14.51 -14.24 -6.15
CA ILE A 13 -15.01 -14.16 -4.77
C ILE A 13 -15.53 -15.54 -4.37
N TRP A 14 -14.93 -16.05 -3.29
CA TRP A 14 -15.24 -17.25 -2.49
C TRP A 14 -14.42 -18.52 -2.76
N MET A 15 -13.44 -18.75 -1.86
CA MET A 15 -13.20 -20.09 -1.33
C MET A 15 -12.86 -19.98 0.17
N ASN A 16 -13.57 -20.79 0.96
CA ASN A 16 -14.18 -20.41 2.22
C ASN A 16 -13.56 -21.10 3.45
N HIS A 17 -12.23 -21.25 3.51
CA HIS A 17 -11.65 -22.11 4.56
C HIS A 17 -10.32 -21.66 5.20
N TRP A 18 -9.82 -20.45 4.91
CA TRP A 18 -8.48 -20.01 5.36
C TRP A 18 -8.39 -18.53 5.78
N MET A 19 -9.50 -17.94 6.24
CA MET A 19 -9.53 -16.53 6.67
C MET A 19 -8.99 -16.36 8.09
N LYS A 20 -7.72 -15.96 8.24
CA LYS A 20 -7.22 -15.39 9.50
C LYS A 20 -7.67 -13.93 9.74
N TRP A 21 -8.28 -13.26 8.76
CA TRP A 21 -8.64 -11.82 8.84
C TRP A 21 -9.90 -11.43 8.03
N PRO A 22 -11.10 -11.94 8.37
CA PRO A 22 -12.34 -11.66 7.62
C PRO A 22 -12.79 -10.18 7.67
N HIS A 23 -12.39 -9.43 8.69
CA HIS A 23 -12.79 -8.02 8.85
C HIS A 23 -12.13 -7.07 7.86
N ILE A 24 -11.01 -7.45 7.23
CA ILE A 24 -10.30 -6.61 6.24
C ILE A 24 -11.19 -6.30 5.02
N LEU A 25 -12.18 -7.16 4.73
CA LEU A 25 -13.11 -7.01 3.61
C LEU A 25 -14.56 -6.79 4.06
N ALA A 26 -14.83 -6.70 5.36
CA ALA A 26 -16.18 -6.55 5.88
C ALA A 26 -16.63 -5.08 5.78
N ASN A 27 -16.97 -4.66 4.55
CA ASN A 27 -17.93 -3.64 4.07
C ASN A 27 -18.46 -2.49 4.98
N LYS A 28 -17.81 -2.13 6.09
CA LYS A 28 -18.36 -1.20 7.11
C LYS A 28 -17.38 -0.14 7.62
N PHE A 29 -16.09 -0.21 7.29
CA PHE A 29 -15.10 0.73 7.80
C PHE A 29 -14.46 1.56 6.69
N HIS A 30 -14.68 2.87 6.73
CA HIS A 30 -13.91 3.82 5.94
C HIS A 30 -12.44 3.79 6.42
N PRO A 31 -11.47 3.53 5.53
CA PRO A 31 -10.08 3.44 5.94
C PRO A 31 -9.62 4.80 6.45
N LYS A 32 -9.08 4.81 7.67
CA LYS A 32 -8.52 6.00 8.29
C LYS A 32 -7.04 5.75 8.51
N VAL A 33 -6.23 6.28 7.58
CA VAL A 33 -4.80 6.00 7.51
C VAL A 33 -4.00 7.13 8.13
N LEU A 34 -3.15 6.80 9.11
CA LEU A 34 -2.19 7.73 9.70
C LEU A 34 -0.85 7.62 8.99
N ILE A 35 -0.42 8.68 8.31
CA ILE A 35 0.92 8.77 7.73
C ILE A 35 1.81 9.57 8.68
N THR A 36 2.98 9.02 8.99
CA THR A 36 4.03 9.70 9.76
C THR A 36 5.40 9.34 9.19
N SER A 37 6.42 10.07 9.62
CA SER A 37 7.81 9.79 9.28
C SER A 37 8.64 9.43 10.53
N SER A 38 9.91 9.08 10.30
CA SER A 38 10.95 8.97 11.32
C SER A 38 11.16 10.29 12.10
N HIS A 39 11.98 10.25 13.14
CA HIS A 39 12.32 11.47 13.87
C HIS A 39 13.18 12.40 13.00
N ASN A 40 12.91 13.71 13.04
CA ASN A 40 13.66 14.76 12.32
C ASN A 40 13.81 14.52 10.82
N SER A 41 12.74 14.07 10.15
CA SER A 41 12.81 13.74 8.74
C SER A 41 13.21 14.91 7.84
N HIS A 42 14.06 14.64 6.85
CA HIS A 42 14.52 15.63 5.90
C HIS A 42 13.45 16.00 4.86
N ARG A 43 13.69 17.12 4.15
CA ARG A 43 12.75 17.71 3.17
C ARG A 43 12.24 16.71 2.13
N ARG A 44 13.09 15.79 1.65
CA ARG A 44 12.71 14.76 0.67
C ARG A 44 11.68 13.78 1.23
N THR A 45 11.90 13.32 2.46
CA THR A 45 10.99 12.42 3.17
C THR A 45 9.68 13.08 3.54
N ILE A 46 9.73 14.32 4.03
CA ILE A 46 8.53 15.13 4.28
C ILE A 46 7.70 15.26 3.01
N ARG A 47 8.37 15.55 1.88
CA ARG A 47 7.72 15.66 0.59
C ARG A 47 7.10 14.34 0.14
N PHE A 48 7.80 13.22 0.30
CA PHE A 48 7.26 11.90 -0.02
C PHE A 48 6.01 11.59 0.82
N CYS A 49 6.02 11.90 2.12
CA CYS A 49 4.86 11.71 2.99
C CYS A 49 3.64 12.54 2.54
N ARG A 50 3.86 13.77 2.06
CA ARG A 50 2.79 14.61 1.49
C ARG A 50 2.24 14.02 0.21
N GLU A 51 3.11 13.54 -0.68
CA GLU A 51 2.69 12.90 -1.95
C GLU A 51 1.95 11.57 -1.70
N LEU A 52 2.32 10.81 -0.65
CA LEU A 52 1.57 9.64 -0.20
C LEU A 52 0.19 10.02 0.35
N ARG A 53 0.09 11.07 1.17
CA ARG A 53 -1.17 11.59 1.68
C ARG A 53 -2.14 11.94 0.54
N ASP A 54 -1.64 12.62 -0.49
CA ASP A 54 -2.46 13.01 -1.64
C ASP A 54 -2.91 11.80 -2.48
N THR A 55 -2.20 10.68 -2.37
CA THR A 55 -2.54 9.45 -3.09
C THR A 55 -3.58 8.62 -2.34
N ILE A 56 -3.45 8.53 -1.02
CA ILE A 56 -4.38 7.78 -0.15
C ILE A 56 -5.49 8.74 0.32
N THR A 57 -6.63 8.68 -0.36
CA THR A 57 -7.80 9.52 -0.05
C THR A 57 -8.27 9.30 1.39
N GLY A 58 -8.43 10.39 2.16
CA GLY A 58 -8.85 10.32 3.56
C GLY A 58 -7.72 10.08 4.58
N SER A 59 -6.46 10.02 4.14
CA SER A 59 -5.32 9.86 5.05
C SER A 59 -4.94 11.16 5.78
N GLU A 60 -4.47 11.02 7.02
CA GLU A 60 -3.97 12.13 7.83
C GLU A 60 -2.44 12.06 7.96
N LEU A 61 -1.76 13.18 7.67
CA LEU A 61 -0.32 13.31 7.89
C LEU A 61 -0.05 13.96 9.26
N ARG A 62 0.65 13.25 10.14
CA ARG A 62 1.09 13.76 11.46
C ARG A 62 2.57 13.50 11.66
N TRP A 63 3.27 14.46 12.24
CA TRP A 63 4.69 14.31 12.58
C TRP A 63 4.87 13.69 13.96
N ARG A 64 5.78 12.71 14.06
CA ARG A 64 5.96 11.87 15.25
C ARG A 64 6.42 12.62 16.52
N LYS A 65 7.05 13.80 16.42
CA LYS A 65 7.54 14.63 17.55
C LYS A 65 8.15 13.82 18.72
N LYS A 66 9.08 12.89 18.44
CA LYS A 66 9.74 11.99 19.43
C LYS A 66 8.81 10.98 20.14
N CYS A 67 7.57 10.79 19.70
CA CYS A 67 6.65 9.80 20.26
C CYS A 67 7.16 8.37 20.03
N PRO A 68 7.24 7.50 21.06
CA PRO A 68 7.56 6.08 20.89
C PRO A 68 6.52 5.34 20.04
N MET A 69 6.93 4.30 19.31
CA MET A 69 6.02 3.57 18.40
C MET A 69 4.85 2.91 19.14
N LYS A 70 5.11 2.28 20.29
CA LYS A 70 4.06 1.64 21.10
C LYS A 70 2.99 2.64 21.55
N LYS A 71 3.40 3.87 21.91
CA LYS A 71 2.47 4.96 22.26
C LYS A 71 1.70 5.45 21.04
N LEU A 72 2.36 5.56 19.89
CA LEU A 72 1.70 5.93 18.63
C LEU A 72 0.61 4.92 18.24
N VAL A 73 0.90 3.62 18.30
CA VAL A 73 -0.06 2.54 18.03
C VAL A 73 -1.25 2.62 18.98
N LYS A 74 -1.01 2.79 20.29
CA LYS A 74 -2.09 2.95 21.29
C LYS A 74 -2.97 4.16 20.96
N CYS A 75 -2.37 5.34 20.77
CA CYS A 75 -3.11 6.55 20.44
C CYS A 75 -3.85 6.47 19.10
N ALA A 76 -3.31 5.76 18.12
CA ALA A 76 -3.96 5.56 16.84
C ALA A 76 -5.16 4.62 16.97
N ASN A 77 -5.03 3.56 17.78
CA ASN A 77 -6.13 2.65 18.10
C ASN A 77 -7.27 3.39 18.82
N ASP A 78 -6.94 4.19 19.84
CA ASP A 78 -7.92 5.00 20.61
C ASP A 78 -8.68 6.01 19.71
N ARG A 79 -8.08 6.43 18.59
CA ARG A 79 -8.66 7.38 17.63
C ARG A 79 -9.35 6.72 16.43
N GLY A 80 -9.44 5.39 16.44
CA GLY A 80 -10.06 4.60 15.38
C GLY A 80 -9.34 4.68 14.04
N TYR A 81 -8.00 4.78 14.01
CA TYR A 81 -7.26 4.59 12.77
C TYR A 81 -7.25 3.11 12.39
N THR A 82 -7.36 2.82 11.08
CA THR A 82 -7.31 1.46 10.54
C THR A 82 -5.87 1.04 10.23
N ASP A 83 -5.03 2.00 9.82
CA ASP A 83 -3.67 1.73 9.39
C ASP A 83 -2.72 2.86 9.78
N ILE A 84 -1.47 2.51 10.06
CA ILE A 84 -0.37 3.45 10.23
C ILE A 84 0.70 3.16 9.17
N LEU A 85 1.11 4.21 8.47
CA LEU A 85 2.24 4.21 7.56
C LEU A 85 3.37 5.06 8.15
N VAL A 86 4.50 4.44 8.45
CA VAL A 86 5.70 5.12 8.94
C VAL A 86 6.78 5.08 7.87
N VAL A 87 7.11 6.24 7.31
CA VAL A 87 8.21 6.38 6.36
C VAL A 87 9.52 6.58 7.10
N ASN A 88 10.46 5.66 6.88
CA ASN A 88 11.84 5.77 7.34
C ASN A 88 12.72 6.40 6.25
N GLU A 89 13.80 7.03 6.70
CA GLU A 89 14.80 7.62 5.83
C GLU A 89 16.21 7.20 6.23
N ASP A 90 17.11 7.28 5.27
CA ASP A 90 18.54 7.07 5.43
C ASP A 90 19.27 8.00 4.45
N TRP A 91 20.33 8.66 4.91
CA TRP A 91 21.05 9.68 4.14
C TRP A 91 20.13 10.71 3.45
N SER A 92 19.17 11.26 4.21
CA SER A 92 18.17 12.23 3.71
C SER A 92 17.25 11.74 2.58
N LYS A 93 17.14 10.41 2.38
CA LYS A 93 16.29 9.81 1.35
C LYS A 93 15.35 8.77 1.99
N PRO A 94 14.07 8.73 1.62
CA PRO A 94 13.18 7.68 2.11
C PRO A 94 13.69 6.32 1.65
N ASN A 95 13.79 5.36 2.58
CA ASN A 95 14.39 4.05 2.33
C ASN A 95 13.52 2.88 2.82
N GLY A 96 12.53 3.16 3.66
CA GLY A 96 11.70 2.13 4.28
C GLY A 96 10.29 2.63 4.55
N LEU A 97 9.34 1.70 4.52
CA LEU A 97 7.95 1.93 4.84
C LEU A 97 7.50 0.83 5.81
N LEU A 98 7.09 1.22 7.01
CA LEU A 98 6.44 0.34 7.96
C LEU A 98 4.93 0.54 7.83
N HIS A 99 4.22 -0.52 7.50
CA HIS A 99 2.76 -0.54 7.43
C HIS A 99 2.24 -1.41 8.57
N ILE A 100 1.48 -0.79 9.46
CA ILE A 100 0.83 -1.44 10.59
C ILE A 100 -0.67 -1.41 10.35
N HIS A 101 -1.32 -2.56 10.35
CA HIS A 101 -2.78 -2.64 10.36
C HIS A 101 -3.28 -2.71 11.81
N LEU A 102 -4.29 -1.90 12.16
CA LEU A 102 -4.88 -1.80 13.49
C LEU A 102 -6.29 -2.42 13.49
N PRO A 103 -6.86 -2.81 14.65
CA PRO A 103 -6.33 -2.70 16.01
C PRO A 103 -5.34 -3.82 16.40
N ASN A 104 -5.42 -4.97 15.75
CA ASN A 104 -4.62 -6.17 16.05
C ASN A 104 -4.01 -6.77 14.77
N GLY A 105 -3.94 -6.00 13.69
CA GLY A 105 -3.53 -6.46 12.37
C GLY A 105 -2.01 -6.68 12.26
N PRO A 106 -1.55 -7.26 11.15
CA PRO A 106 -0.12 -7.52 10.94
C PRO A 106 0.69 -6.24 10.71
N THR A 107 2.00 -6.38 10.86
CA THR A 107 2.97 -5.33 10.55
C THR A 107 3.89 -5.76 9.41
N ALA A 108 3.85 -5.04 8.30
CA ALA A 108 4.72 -5.26 7.16
C ALA A 108 5.80 -4.18 7.09
N PHE A 109 7.05 -4.60 6.91
CA PHE A 109 8.16 -3.69 6.66
C PHE A 109 8.65 -3.86 5.22
N TYR A 110 8.66 -2.76 4.48
CA TYR A 110 9.12 -2.70 3.10
C TYR A 110 10.37 -1.85 3.00
N ARG A 111 11.32 -2.30 2.18
CA ARG A 111 12.41 -1.46 1.67
C ARG A 111 11.89 -0.69 0.47
N LEU A 112 12.07 0.63 0.49
CA LEU A 112 11.76 1.52 -0.62
C LEU A 112 12.97 1.68 -1.55
N SER A 113 12.70 1.80 -2.84
CA SER A 113 13.69 2.03 -3.88
C SER A 113 13.07 2.79 -5.04
N SER A 114 13.92 3.40 -5.87
CA SER A 114 13.51 4.06 -7.12
C SER A 114 12.38 5.08 -6.97
N ILE A 115 12.41 5.87 -5.89
CA ILE A 115 11.40 6.90 -5.61
C ILE A 115 11.54 8.05 -6.60
N ARG A 116 10.46 8.32 -7.34
CA ARG A 116 10.28 9.47 -8.23
C ARG A 116 9.11 10.30 -7.74
N TYR A 117 9.40 11.55 -7.44
CA TYR A 117 8.44 12.49 -6.89
C TYR A 117 7.58 13.11 -7.99
N CYS A 118 6.40 13.61 -7.66
CA CYS A 118 5.45 14.20 -8.63
C CYS A 118 6.06 15.30 -9.52
N LYS A 119 6.96 16.15 -8.98
CA LYS A 119 7.62 17.22 -9.78
C LYS A 119 8.67 16.68 -10.78
N GLU A 120 9.15 15.45 -10.61
CA GLU A 120 10.11 14.84 -11.55
C GLU A 120 9.41 14.16 -12.74
N ILE A 121 8.08 14.04 -12.69
CA ILE A 121 7.28 13.33 -13.69
C ILE A 121 6.81 14.33 -14.76
N LYS A 122 7.22 14.10 -16.01
CA LYS A 122 6.78 14.88 -17.18
C LYS A 122 5.30 14.58 -17.50
N ASN A 123 4.57 15.58 -18.00
CA ASN A 123 3.18 15.47 -18.47
C ASN A 123 2.19 14.92 -17.43
N ARG A 124 2.46 15.16 -16.15
CA ARG A 124 1.60 14.78 -15.02
C ARG A 124 0.17 15.32 -15.22
N ALA A 125 -0.82 14.52 -14.87
CA ALA A 125 -2.21 14.96 -14.86
C ALA A 125 -2.54 15.83 -13.64
N SER A 126 -3.60 16.62 -13.73
CA SER A 126 -4.09 17.46 -12.64
C SER A 126 -4.64 16.62 -11.48
N TYR A 127 -4.50 17.13 -10.26
CA TYR A 127 -5.01 16.47 -9.07
C TYR A 127 -6.54 16.32 -9.12
N ASN A 128 -7.04 15.15 -8.74
CA ASN A 128 -8.46 14.85 -8.58
C ASN A 128 -8.70 14.16 -7.24
N ASN A 129 -9.67 14.66 -6.47
CA ASN A 129 -10.03 14.18 -5.15
C ASN A 129 -10.91 12.90 -5.14
N SER A 130 -11.16 12.30 -6.30
CA SER A 130 -11.99 11.09 -6.41
C SER A 130 -11.34 9.86 -5.75
N HIS A 131 -12.11 8.86 -5.32
CA HIS A 131 -11.54 7.59 -4.84
C HIS A 131 -10.97 6.75 -6.00
N PRO A 132 -9.70 6.27 -5.91
CA PRO A 132 -9.11 5.47 -6.98
C PRO A 132 -9.62 4.03 -7.01
N GLU A 133 -9.62 3.44 -8.18
CA GLU A 133 -9.63 1.98 -8.37
C GLU A 133 -8.28 1.39 -7.95
N ILE A 134 -8.28 0.18 -7.42
CA ILE A 134 -7.07 -0.49 -6.94
C ILE A 134 -6.83 -1.73 -7.79
N ILE A 135 -5.64 -1.82 -8.36
CA ILE A 135 -5.20 -2.99 -9.11
C ILE A 135 -4.04 -3.64 -8.35
N VAL A 136 -4.22 -4.90 -7.95
CA VAL A 136 -3.17 -5.70 -7.32
C VAL A 136 -2.84 -6.88 -8.24
N ASN A 137 -1.70 -6.80 -8.93
CA ASN A 137 -1.29 -7.76 -9.95
C ASN A 137 -0.16 -8.66 -9.45
N ASN A 138 -0.21 -9.94 -9.85
CA ASN A 138 0.83 -10.95 -9.62
C ASN A 138 1.16 -11.22 -8.14
N MET A 139 0.18 -11.10 -7.25
CA MET A 139 0.30 -11.47 -5.83
C MET A 139 -0.42 -12.81 -5.59
N THR A 140 0.15 -13.89 -6.15
CA THR A 140 -0.54 -15.20 -6.26
C THR A 140 -0.19 -16.15 -5.12
N THR A 141 0.90 -15.93 -4.41
CA THR A 141 1.27 -16.79 -3.27
C THR A 141 0.39 -16.49 -2.06
N ARG A 142 0.39 -17.37 -1.05
CA ARG A 142 -0.33 -17.11 0.21
C ARG A 142 0.15 -15.80 0.88
N LEU A 143 1.46 -15.57 0.92
CA LEU A 143 2.04 -14.34 1.44
C LEU A 143 1.64 -13.13 0.58
N GLY A 144 1.71 -13.28 -0.75
CA GLY A 144 1.26 -12.29 -1.71
C GLY A 144 -0.20 -11.89 -1.50
N HIS A 145 -1.10 -12.84 -1.34
CA HIS A 145 -2.51 -12.56 -1.06
C HIS A 145 -2.70 -11.78 0.26
N SER A 146 -1.96 -12.13 1.32
CA SER A 146 -2.00 -11.37 2.58
C SER A 146 -1.53 -9.93 2.40
N ILE A 147 -0.39 -9.73 1.74
CA ILE A 147 0.16 -8.40 1.46
C ILE A 147 -0.73 -7.60 0.51
N GLY A 148 -1.30 -8.24 -0.51
CA GLY A 148 -2.22 -7.61 -1.46
C GLY A 148 -3.48 -7.10 -0.77
N ARG A 149 -4.07 -7.89 0.12
CA ARG A 149 -5.22 -7.46 0.95
C ARG A 149 -4.85 -6.32 1.88
N MET A 150 -3.69 -6.40 2.53
CA MET A 150 -3.19 -5.35 3.42
C MET A 150 -2.95 -4.04 2.66
N LEU A 151 -2.35 -4.08 1.47
CA LEU A 151 -2.16 -2.86 0.66
C LEU A 151 -3.49 -2.30 0.13
N ALA A 152 -4.43 -3.15 -0.23
CA ALA A 152 -5.76 -2.73 -0.67
C ALA A 152 -6.58 -2.06 0.45
N SER A 153 -6.40 -2.47 1.71
CA SER A 153 -7.13 -1.89 2.86
C SER A 153 -6.77 -0.44 3.15
N LEU A 154 -5.70 0.10 2.56
CA LEU A 154 -5.36 1.52 2.65
C LEU A 154 -6.35 2.43 1.93
N PHE A 155 -7.11 1.89 0.98
CA PHE A 155 -7.95 2.67 0.07
C PHE A 155 -9.43 2.33 0.26
N HIS A 156 -10.28 3.28 -0.13
CA HIS A 156 -11.71 3.14 -0.01
C HIS A 156 -12.21 1.95 -0.86
N PHE A 157 -13.09 1.13 -0.30
CA PHE A 157 -13.63 -0.04 -0.99
C PHE A 157 -14.45 0.33 -2.23
N GLU A 158 -15.21 1.43 -2.16
CA GLU A 158 -16.00 1.95 -3.28
C GLU A 158 -15.18 2.96 -4.10
N PRO A 159 -14.68 2.58 -5.29
CA PRO A 159 -13.99 3.49 -6.19
C PRO A 159 -14.97 4.40 -6.93
N GLN A 160 -14.49 5.58 -7.32
CA GLN A 160 -15.26 6.53 -8.11
C GLN A 160 -14.79 6.53 -9.57
N PHE A 161 -15.45 5.70 -10.39
CA PHE A 161 -15.10 5.50 -11.81
C PHE A 161 -15.12 6.79 -12.65
N ARG A 162 -15.99 7.75 -12.31
CA ARG A 162 -16.02 9.07 -12.97
C ARG A 162 -14.69 9.83 -12.85
N GLY A 163 -13.97 9.62 -11.75
CA GLY A 163 -12.67 10.23 -11.51
C GLY A 163 -11.54 9.61 -12.34
N ARG A 164 -11.78 8.44 -12.96
CA ARG A 164 -10.85 7.68 -13.80
C ARG A 164 -9.46 7.50 -13.21
N LYS A 165 -9.40 7.33 -11.89
CA LYS A 165 -8.15 7.26 -11.12
C LYS A 165 -7.88 5.83 -10.73
N VAL A 166 -6.63 5.40 -10.91
CA VAL A 166 -6.22 4.03 -10.60
C VAL A 166 -4.89 4.03 -9.86
N VAL A 167 -4.81 3.21 -8.81
CA VAL A 167 -3.59 2.88 -8.09
C VAL A 167 -3.25 1.43 -8.37
N THR A 168 -2.03 1.19 -8.83
CA THR A 168 -1.57 -0.13 -9.22
C THR A 168 -0.41 -0.58 -8.34
N PHE A 169 -0.56 -1.76 -7.75
CA PHE A 169 0.49 -2.55 -7.13
C PHE A 169 0.78 -3.73 -8.04
N HIS A 170 1.90 -3.66 -8.77
CA HIS A 170 2.31 -4.73 -9.66
C HIS A 170 3.51 -5.47 -9.08
N ASN A 171 3.37 -6.76 -8.80
CA ASN A 171 4.49 -7.58 -8.35
C ASN A 171 5.25 -8.21 -9.52
N GLN A 172 6.57 -8.06 -9.51
CA GLN A 172 7.47 -8.75 -10.43
C GLN A 172 8.74 -9.15 -9.68
N ARG A 173 8.97 -10.46 -9.53
CA ARG A 173 10.15 -11.02 -8.83
C ARG A 173 10.35 -10.46 -7.41
N ASP A 174 9.27 -10.42 -6.62
CA ASP A 174 9.19 -9.83 -5.26
C ASP A 174 9.40 -8.32 -5.17
N TYR A 175 9.43 -7.61 -6.30
CA TYR A 175 9.40 -6.16 -6.35
C TYR A 175 7.96 -5.70 -6.64
N ILE A 176 7.40 -4.97 -5.69
CA ILE A 176 6.08 -4.36 -5.81
C ILE A 176 6.27 -2.95 -6.38
N PHE A 177 5.90 -2.77 -7.64
CA PHE A 177 5.89 -1.48 -8.30
C PHE A 177 4.60 -0.75 -7.97
N PHE A 178 4.74 0.40 -7.32
CA PHE A 178 3.64 1.31 -7.07
C PHE A 178 3.51 2.30 -8.22
N ARG A 179 2.30 2.45 -8.74
CA ARG A 179 1.96 3.49 -9.71
C ARG A 179 0.59 4.11 -9.41
N HIS A 180 0.43 5.38 -9.77
CA HIS A 180 -0.80 6.12 -9.57
C HIS A 180 -1.10 6.92 -10.83
N HIS A 181 -2.18 6.56 -11.52
CA HIS A 181 -2.51 7.06 -12.85
C HIS A 181 -3.94 7.57 -12.96
N LEU A 182 -4.15 8.46 -13.93
CA LEU A 182 -5.44 8.72 -14.54
C LEU A 182 -5.51 7.98 -15.87
N TYR A 183 -6.64 7.34 -16.14
CA TYR A 183 -6.90 6.67 -17.40
C TYR A 183 -7.95 7.41 -18.22
N GLU A 184 -7.87 7.30 -19.53
CA GLU A 184 -8.82 7.90 -20.46
C GLU A 184 -9.11 6.92 -21.60
N PHE A 185 -10.40 6.61 -21.78
CA PHE A 185 -10.85 5.78 -22.89
C PHE A 185 -10.78 6.60 -24.18
N LYS A 186 -10.00 6.11 -25.16
CA LYS A 186 -10.03 6.61 -26.53
C LYS A 186 -11.00 5.75 -27.36
N GLN A 187 -11.42 6.24 -28.52
CA GLN A 187 -12.47 5.64 -29.38
C GLN A 187 -12.17 4.25 -29.99
N SER A 188 -11.22 3.46 -29.47
CA SER A 188 -10.86 2.17 -30.08
C SER A 188 -10.02 1.28 -29.15
N GLU A 189 -10.65 0.67 -28.13
CA GLU A 189 -10.08 -0.33 -27.17
C GLU A 189 -8.79 0.06 -26.43
N ARG A 190 -8.24 1.23 -26.72
CA ARG A 190 -6.98 1.72 -26.18
C ARG A 190 -7.25 2.72 -25.08
N VAL A 191 -6.58 2.50 -23.96
CA VAL A 191 -6.62 3.37 -22.80
C VAL A 191 -5.36 4.22 -22.78
N ALA A 192 -5.54 5.54 -22.79
CA ALA A 192 -4.43 6.46 -22.54
C ALA A 192 -4.22 6.60 -21.03
N ILE A 193 -2.97 6.56 -20.59
CA ILE A 193 -2.60 6.58 -19.17
C ILE A 193 -1.71 7.80 -18.92
N ARG A 194 -2.04 8.57 -17.90
CA ARG A 194 -1.24 9.71 -17.43
C ARG A 194 -0.89 9.52 -15.96
N GLU A 195 0.36 9.77 -15.60
CA GLU A 195 0.79 9.71 -14.21
C GLU A 195 0.18 10.84 -13.39
N LEU A 196 -0.23 10.51 -12.17
CA LEU A 196 -0.84 11.44 -11.23
C LEU A 196 -0.03 11.58 -9.93
N GLY A 197 0.51 10.47 -9.43
CA GLY A 197 1.22 10.41 -8.15
C GLY A 197 2.70 10.01 -8.26
N PRO A 198 3.37 9.81 -7.11
CA PRO A 198 4.76 9.37 -7.10
C PRO A 198 4.90 7.94 -7.63
N ARG A 199 6.08 7.60 -8.15
CA ARG A 199 6.45 6.24 -8.51
C ARG A 199 7.48 5.73 -7.52
N PHE A 200 7.35 4.51 -7.06
CA PHE A 200 8.36 3.87 -6.25
C PHE A 200 8.24 2.35 -6.34
N THR A 201 9.29 1.67 -5.90
CA THR A 201 9.33 0.22 -5.83
C THR A 201 9.55 -0.18 -4.38
N MET A 202 8.72 -1.11 -3.91
CA MET A 202 8.79 -1.68 -2.57
C MET A 202 9.27 -3.12 -2.67
N LYS A 203 10.05 -3.56 -1.69
CA LYS A 203 10.37 -4.97 -1.50
C LYS A 203 10.11 -5.36 -0.05
N LEU A 204 9.25 -6.37 0.16
CA LEU A 204 8.96 -6.86 1.51
C LEU A 204 10.25 -7.34 2.17
N GLN A 205 10.48 -6.89 3.41
CA GLN A 205 11.61 -7.31 4.25
C GLN A 205 11.13 -8.21 5.38
N SER A 206 9.97 -7.93 5.97
CA SER A 206 9.38 -8.76 7.00
C SER A 206 7.87 -8.55 7.09
N LEU A 207 7.17 -9.60 7.48
CA LEU A 207 5.77 -9.60 7.90
C LEU A 207 5.69 -10.19 9.31
N GLN A 208 5.15 -9.41 10.24
CA GLN A 208 5.00 -9.75 11.64
C GLN A 208 3.51 -9.92 11.96
N HIS A 209 3.19 -10.87 12.84
CA HIS A 209 1.88 -10.97 13.46
C HIS A 209 1.71 -9.86 14.52
N GLY A 210 0.60 -9.12 14.45
CA GLY A 210 0.28 -8.02 15.37
C GLY A 210 0.89 -6.66 14.98
N THR A 211 0.54 -5.64 15.77
CA THR A 211 0.61 -4.22 15.38
C THR A 211 1.98 -3.56 15.49
N PHE A 212 2.95 -4.18 16.19
CA PHE A 212 4.39 -3.84 16.24
C PHE A 212 4.93 -4.25 17.61
N ASP A 213 5.75 -5.29 17.63
CA ASP A 213 6.61 -5.57 18.78
C ASP A 213 8.04 -5.82 18.35
N SER A 214 8.94 -4.96 18.82
CA SER A 214 10.35 -4.98 18.44
C SER A 214 11.18 -6.02 19.19
N LYS A 215 10.67 -6.58 20.29
CA LYS A 215 11.42 -7.50 21.17
C LYS A 215 10.96 -8.95 21.07
N HIS A 216 9.65 -9.19 21.11
CA HIS A 216 9.07 -10.55 21.13
C HIS A 216 8.12 -10.76 19.94
N GLY A 217 8.31 -9.99 18.87
CA GLY A 217 7.48 -10.07 17.68
C GLY A 217 7.57 -11.40 16.96
N GLU A 218 6.44 -12.09 16.81
CA GLU A 218 6.35 -13.29 15.97
C GLU A 218 6.32 -12.89 14.49
N TYR A 219 7.33 -13.32 13.73
CA TYR A 219 7.41 -13.07 12.30
C TYR A 219 6.76 -14.21 11.52
N GLU A 220 5.71 -13.91 10.74
CA GLU A 220 5.16 -14.86 9.77
C GLU A 220 6.17 -15.10 8.63
N TRP A 221 6.87 -14.03 8.23
CA TRP A 221 7.88 -14.11 7.18
C TRP A 221 8.96 -13.05 7.38
N LYS A 222 10.21 -13.41 7.12
CA LYS A 222 11.34 -12.47 7.14
C LYS A 222 12.31 -12.82 6.01
N LEU A 223 12.77 -11.80 5.29
CA LEU A 223 13.74 -11.95 4.23
C LEU A 223 15.10 -12.33 4.83
N GLN A 224 15.51 -13.58 4.65
CA GLN A 224 16.82 -14.06 5.06
C GLN A 224 17.81 -13.91 3.91
N ARG A 225 18.60 -12.82 3.90
CA ARG A 225 19.48 -12.48 2.76
C ARG A 225 20.50 -13.57 2.43
N HIS A 226 21.04 -14.26 3.44
CA HIS A 226 22.06 -15.28 3.25
C HIS A 226 21.51 -16.58 2.63
N GLU A 227 20.28 -16.97 2.94
CA GLU A 227 19.68 -18.21 2.44
C GLU A 227 18.85 -17.99 1.17
N GLN A 228 18.02 -16.94 1.17
CA GLN A 228 17.07 -16.68 0.09
C GLN A 228 17.71 -15.90 -1.08
N GLY A 229 18.89 -15.30 -0.86
CA GLY A 229 19.67 -14.65 -1.93
C GLY A 229 20.36 -15.65 -2.88
N VAL A 230 20.52 -16.90 -2.45
CA VAL A 230 21.20 -17.96 -3.20
C VAL A 230 20.31 -18.50 -4.32
N ASN A 231 19.03 -18.74 -4.05
CA ASN A 231 18.08 -19.21 -5.05
C ASN A 231 17.32 -18.04 -5.72
N ARG A 232 17.95 -17.44 -6.74
CA ARG A 232 17.39 -16.31 -7.52
C ARG A 232 16.13 -16.65 -8.36
N ARG A 233 15.71 -17.92 -8.40
CA ARG A 233 14.53 -18.38 -9.14
C ARG A 233 13.28 -18.51 -8.26
N LYS A 234 13.43 -18.48 -6.93
CA LYS A 234 12.31 -18.58 -5.99
C LYS A 234 11.80 -17.18 -5.63
N PHE A 235 10.49 -16.99 -5.76
CA PHE A 235 9.78 -15.76 -5.41
C PHE A 235 8.74 -16.08 -4.33
N PHE A 236 8.43 -15.09 -3.49
CA PHE A 236 7.64 -15.27 -2.27
C PHE A 236 6.33 -14.49 -2.26
N LEU A 237 6.11 -13.55 -3.19
CA LEU A 237 4.89 -12.76 -3.35
C LEU A 237 4.05 -13.26 -4.53
#